data_AF-A0A7C0YB21-F1
#
_entry.id   AF-A0A7C0YB21-F1
#
_cell.length_a   1.000
_cell.length_b   1.000
_cell.length_c   1.000
_cell.angle_alpha   90.00
_cell.angle_beta   90.00
_cell.angle_gamma   90.00
#
_symmetry.space_group_name_H-M   'P 1'
#
loop_
_entity.id
_entity.type
_entity.pdbx_description
1 polymer ?
#
loop_
_entity_poly.entity_id
_entity_poly.type
_entity_poly.pdbx_seq_one_letter_code
_entity_poly.pdbx_strand_id
1 'polypeptide(L)'
;MFTVVVIVIASNTLMILYALTSLMARMNFAGVGLVDSLPLSLYVLPLLVILVSVLRGYVRTRVALSALVTLGISSVVLGVLSNLVRGFVLLSLLNLVAVLFIPLLGPVLPSGRPKNLGRKSVVWLVVLNLLGAMFPVSVYVMGQIPIGSVDASHAQVYVDIPMSPELVPQAASVLSNLSAHSLGANFRVFVDNNESWKRLELWLTALESFDDIPTLITLSLNRSALIQAPVTTLGSAGLFESMYESYSDAIERLIYVLEDAGISAAAKTVMFDMRLSELEWAALMARMRSIDLCAVTLLYRHTLDLVSKSTVDSLGLGLVASAQAAGLEVGFLIESFALDDWLDNDTVVMLACGVTTSVLNEASRIEVDCSRSRFSKEMNGDVGEYLAYSYGRSAGALKGTRLVSLRLGRLYDELGPAESVLTPTMLQRDIAVASGTGVSAITVESVTELLSYGGDWPEALLGHGSDGDSVGVRYTFRIYAFRAVTMAIDSFDALIL
;
A
#
# COMPACT_ATOMS: atom_id res chain seq x y z
N MET A 1 13.48 20.74 38.14
CA MET A 1 12.10 20.19 38.20
C MET A 1 11.14 20.88 37.23
N PHE A 2 10.92 22.20 37.30
CA PHE A 2 10.16 22.94 36.26
C PHE A 2 10.70 22.70 34.84
N THR A 3 12.03 22.67 34.70
CA THR A 3 12.73 22.33 33.44
C THR A 3 12.34 20.95 32.91
N VAL A 4 12.07 19.96 33.77
CA VAL A 4 11.73 18.59 33.36
C VAL A 4 10.36 18.57 32.70
N VAL A 5 9.35 19.19 33.31
CA VAL A 5 7.98 19.28 32.73
C VAL A 5 7.99 20.04 31.40
N VAL A 6 8.78 21.12 31.31
CA VAL A 6 8.95 21.87 30.07
C VAL A 6 9.65 21.05 28.99
N ILE A 7 10.72 20.32 29.34
CA ILE A 7 11.42 19.40 28.42
C ILE A 7 10.45 18.34 27.90
N VAL A 8 9.64 17.74 28.77
CA VAL A 8 8.69 16.68 28.41
C VAL A 8 7.62 17.18 27.43
N ILE A 9 6.98 18.32 27.72
CA ILE A 9 5.96 18.89 26.81
C ILE A 9 6.60 19.34 25.49
N ALA A 10 7.82 19.89 25.54
CA ALA A 10 8.57 20.24 24.33
C ALA A 10 8.92 19.02 23.49
N SER A 11 9.37 17.92 24.11
CA SER A 11 9.66 16.66 23.42
C SER A 11 8.41 16.05 22.77
N ASN A 12 7.27 16.04 23.46
CA ASN A 12 6.00 15.58 22.86
C ASN A 12 5.60 16.44 21.65
N THR A 13 5.78 17.76 21.75
CA THR A 13 5.48 18.69 20.66
C THR A 13 6.42 18.47 19.47
N LEU A 14 7.72 18.28 19.72
CA LEU A 14 8.72 17.96 18.70
C LEU A 14 8.45 16.62 18.02
N MET A 15 8.03 15.59 18.77
CA MET A 15 7.68 14.30 18.19
C MET A 15 6.46 14.36 17.28
N ILE A 16 5.43 15.09 17.68
CA ILE A 16 4.24 15.29 16.84
C ILE A 16 4.58 16.08 15.58
N LEU A 17 5.45 17.09 15.70
CA LEU A 17 5.97 17.84 14.56
C LEU A 17 6.81 16.96 13.64
N TYR A 18 7.68 16.12 14.19
CA TYR A 18 8.48 15.16 13.42
C TYR A 18 7.58 14.18 12.66
N ALA A 19 6.60 13.58 13.33
CA ALA A 19 5.65 12.65 12.71
C ALA A 19 4.93 13.29 11.51
N LEU A 20 4.44 14.52 11.71
CA LEU A 20 3.76 15.28 10.67
C LEU A 20 4.67 15.63 9.50
N THR A 21 5.84 16.18 9.80
CA THR A 21 6.78 16.63 8.77
C THR A 21 7.35 15.45 8.00
N SER A 22 7.67 14.34 8.68
CA SER A 22 8.10 13.09 8.05
C SER A 22 7.02 12.55 7.12
N LEU A 23 5.78 12.40 7.62
CA LEU A 23 4.71 11.86 6.80
C LEU A 23 4.36 12.76 5.60
N MET A 24 4.23 14.07 5.83
CA MET A 24 3.97 15.02 4.74
C MET A 24 5.13 15.05 3.73
N ALA A 25 6.39 14.97 4.20
CA ALA A 25 7.55 14.92 3.32
C ALA A 25 7.55 13.63 2.49
N ARG A 26 7.37 12.46 3.11
CA ARG A 26 7.33 11.17 2.40
C ARG A 26 6.18 11.08 1.41
N MET A 27 4.98 11.53 1.77
CA MET A 27 3.86 11.61 0.82
C MET A 27 4.18 12.52 -0.37
N ASN A 28 4.78 13.69 -0.14
CA ASN A 28 5.22 14.58 -1.22
C ASN A 28 6.34 13.96 -2.07
N PHE A 29 7.32 13.28 -1.46
CA PHE A 29 8.39 12.58 -2.19
C PHE A 29 7.83 11.44 -3.04
N ALA A 30 6.78 10.78 -2.55
CA ALA A 30 6.06 9.77 -3.31
C ALA A 30 5.04 10.37 -4.32
N GLY A 31 5.15 11.68 -4.64
CA GLY A 31 4.38 12.32 -5.70
C GLY A 31 2.92 12.64 -5.35
N VAL A 32 2.52 12.51 -4.08
CA VAL A 32 1.20 12.88 -3.58
C VAL A 32 1.19 14.35 -3.18
N GLY A 33 0.23 15.13 -3.68
CA GLY A 33 0.26 16.59 -3.56
C GLY A 33 0.05 17.12 -2.13
N LEU A 34 0.41 18.38 -1.90
CA LEU A 34 0.22 19.06 -0.60
C LEU A 34 -1.25 19.06 -0.15
N VAL A 35 -2.19 19.16 -1.09
CA VAL A 35 -3.65 19.10 -0.84
C VAL A 35 -4.07 17.73 -0.29
N ASP A 36 -3.46 16.65 -0.78
CA ASP A 36 -3.75 15.29 -0.33
C ASP A 36 -3.23 15.04 1.10
N SER A 37 -2.22 15.79 1.55
CA SER A 37 -1.71 15.74 2.92
C SER A 37 -2.48 16.61 3.92
N LEU A 38 -3.42 17.45 3.45
CA LEU A 38 -4.23 18.33 4.29
C LEU A 38 -5.05 17.62 5.37
N PRO A 39 -5.66 16.43 5.12
CA PRO A 39 -6.38 15.71 6.15
C PRO A 39 -5.53 15.55 7.41
N LEU A 40 -4.29 15.04 7.31
CA LEU A 40 -3.42 14.91 8.49
C LEU A 40 -3.16 16.24 9.19
N SER A 41 -2.88 17.29 8.41
CA SER A 41 -2.59 18.62 8.97
C SER A 41 -3.79 19.18 9.74
N LEU A 42 -5.01 19.00 9.23
CA LEU A 42 -6.25 19.45 9.88
C LEU A 42 -6.53 18.72 11.20
N TYR A 43 -6.04 17.49 11.36
CA TYR A 43 -6.21 16.71 12.60
C TYR A 43 -5.15 17.01 13.66
N VAL A 44 -3.90 17.19 13.26
CA VAL A 44 -2.79 17.29 14.21
C VAL A 44 -2.48 18.75 14.59
N LEU A 45 -2.73 19.71 13.70
CA LEU A 45 -2.50 21.13 13.97
C LEU A 45 -3.31 21.66 15.17
N PRO A 46 -4.58 21.27 15.37
CA PRO A 46 -5.32 21.59 16.60
C PRO A 46 -4.68 20.99 17.88
N LEU A 47 -4.21 19.75 17.81
CA LEU A 47 -3.46 19.09 18.90
C LEU A 47 -2.17 19.87 19.24
N LEU A 48 -1.46 20.34 18.22
CA LEU A 48 -0.27 21.19 18.34
C LEU A 48 -0.60 22.54 19.00
N VAL A 49 -1.67 23.20 18.57
CA VAL A 49 -2.16 24.46 19.16
C VAL A 49 -2.54 24.24 20.63
N ILE A 50 -3.17 23.12 20.96
CA ILE A 50 -3.53 22.75 22.33
C ILE A 50 -2.27 22.54 23.18
N LEU A 51 -1.31 21.73 22.71
CA LEU A 51 -0.06 21.45 23.42
C LEU A 51 0.76 22.71 23.68
N VAL A 52 0.93 23.57 22.67
CA VAL A 52 1.63 24.86 22.81
C VAL A 52 0.87 25.81 23.74
N SER A 53 -0.46 25.81 23.71
CA SER A 53 -1.29 26.61 24.62
C SER A 53 -1.20 26.14 26.07
N VAL A 54 -1.15 24.81 26.29
CA VAL A 54 -0.92 24.19 27.61
C VAL A 54 0.49 24.51 28.11
N LEU A 55 1.51 24.44 27.26
CA LEU A 55 2.89 24.81 27.59
C LEU A 55 2.97 26.29 28.01
N ARG A 56 2.41 27.19 27.19
CA ARG A 56 2.38 28.63 27.48
C ARG A 56 1.61 28.93 28.76
N GLY A 57 0.49 28.25 29.00
CA GLY A 57 -0.29 28.34 30.23
C GLY A 57 0.52 27.88 31.44
N TYR A 58 1.17 26.74 31.37
CA TYR A 58 1.99 26.20 32.45
C TYR A 58 3.16 27.14 32.81
N VAL A 59 3.89 27.65 31.80
CA VAL A 59 5.00 28.60 31.98
C VAL A 59 4.53 29.91 32.62
N ARG A 60 3.35 30.41 32.26
CA ARG A 60 2.89 31.76 32.65
C ARG A 60 2.09 31.78 33.95
N THR A 61 1.30 30.75 34.25
CA THR A 61 0.36 30.75 35.38
C THR A 61 0.62 29.66 36.42
N ARG A 62 1.61 28.76 36.22
CA ARG A 62 1.94 27.62 37.12
C ARG A 62 0.73 26.73 37.45
N VAL A 63 -0.22 26.61 36.53
CA VAL A 63 -1.47 25.86 36.76
C VAL A 63 -1.21 24.38 36.54
N ALA A 64 -1.11 23.65 37.64
CA ALA A 64 -0.74 22.25 37.67
C ALA A 64 -1.80 21.32 37.03
N LEU A 65 -3.10 21.60 37.16
CA LEU A 65 -4.15 20.63 36.85
C LEU A 65 -4.28 20.32 35.35
N SER A 66 -4.25 21.34 34.48
CA SER A 66 -4.38 21.11 33.03
C SER A 66 -3.16 20.41 32.45
N ALA A 67 -1.95 20.77 32.91
CA ALA A 67 -0.72 20.09 32.51
C ALA A 67 -0.69 18.63 33.02
N LEU A 68 -1.19 18.37 34.23
CA LEU A 68 -1.25 17.03 34.83
C LEU A 68 -2.26 16.13 34.08
N VAL A 69 -3.42 16.66 33.70
CA VAL A 69 -4.40 15.93 32.86
C VAL A 69 -3.83 15.66 31.47
N THR A 70 -3.23 16.66 30.81
CA THR A 70 -2.65 16.47 29.48
C THR A 70 -1.48 15.48 29.50
N LEU A 71 -0.55 15.59 30.44
CA LEU A 71 0.59 14.68 30.56
C LEU A 71 0.18 13.28 31.00
N GLY A 72 -0.86 13.15 31.83
CA GLY A 72 -1.45 11.86 32.19
C GLY A 72 -2.07 11.17 30.97
N ILE A 73 -2.89 11.89 30.19
CA ILE A 73 -3.47 11.38 28.93
C ILE A 73 -2.35 11.05 27.94
N SER A 74 -1.36 11.94 27.76
CA SER A 74 -0.21 11.69 26.88
C SER A 74 0.64 10.52 27.33
N SER A 75 0.81 10.28 28.64
CA SER A 75 1.54 9.11 29.15
C SER A 75 0.79 7.82 28.82
N VAL A 76 -0.53 7.79 29.01
CA VAL A 76 -1.37 6.63 28.66
C VAL A 76 -1.35 6.40 27.15
N VAL A 77 -1.58 7.46 26.35
CA VAL A 77 -1.57 7.37 24.88
C VAL A 77 -0.20 6.93 24.37
N LEU A 78 0.90 7.59 24.77
CA LEU A 78 2.25 7.18 24.37
C LEU A 78 2.64 5.82 24.93
N GLY A 79 2.12 5.42 26.10
CA GLY A 79 2.32 4.08 26.66
C GLY A 79 1.66 3.01 25.81
N VAL A 80 0.44 3.25 25.32
CA VAL A 80 -0.24 2.38 24.35
C VAL A 80 0.52 2.36 23.01
N LEU A 81 0.95 3.53 22.54
CA LEU A 81 1.76 3.65 21.32
C LEU A 81 3.20 3.14 21.51
N SER A 82 3.65 2.84 22.74
CA SER A 82 5.03 2.39 23.01
C SER A 82 5.34 1.01 22.45
N ASN A 83 4.29 0.22 22.24
CA ASN A 83 4.39 -1.01 21.48
C ASN A 83 4.73 -0.74 19.99
N LEU A 84 4.38 0.43 19.45
CA LEU A 84 4.70 0.87 18.08
C LEU A 84 6.14 1.36 17.92
N VAL A 85 6.67 2.07 18.92
CA VAL A 85 7.98 2.73 18.86
C VAL A 85 8.61 2.73 20.25
N ARG A 86 9.79 2.10 20.42
CA ARG A 86 10.45 2.01 21.74
C ARG A 86 10.78 3.39 22.32
N GLY A 87 11.04 4.40 21.46
CA GLY A 87 11.20 5.80 21.88
C GLY A 87 9.98 6.37 22.62
N PHE A 88 8.76 5.89 22.34
CA PHE A 88 7.56 6.28 23.08
C PHE A 88 7.50 5.67 24.49
N VAL A 89 8.24 4.59 24.79
CA VAL A 89 8.45 4.11 26.18
C VAL A 89 9.19 5.18 26.96
N LEU A 90 10.28 5.72 26.40
CA LEU A 90 11.08 6.76 27.03
C LEU A 90 10.23 8.03 27.27
N LEU A 91 9.45 8.45 26.28
CA LEU A 91 8.57 9.62 26.41
C LEU A 91 7.39 9.38 27.35
N SER A 92 6.81 8.18 27.37
CA SER A 92 5.77 7.81 28.33
C SER A 92 6.31 7.80 29.76
N LEU A 93 7.51 7.25 29.99
CA LEU A 93 8.22 7.31 31.27
C LEU A 93 8.49 8.76 31.68
N LEU A 94 9.00 9.59 30.76
CA LEU A 94 9.23 11.02 31.00
C LEU A 94 7.93 11.77 31.34
N ASN A 95 6.82 11.47 30.65
CA ASN A 95 5.48 11.99 30.97
C ASN A 95 5.02 11.55 32.37
N LEU A 96 5.19 10.28 32.71
CA LEU A 96 4.77 9.71 33.99
C LEU A 96 5.58 10.31 35.15
N VAL A 97 6.89 10.45 34.94
CA VAL A 97 7.81 11.16 35.85
C VAL A 97 7.38 12.62 36.01
N ALA A 98 7.01 13.31 34.92
CA ALA A 98 6.52 14.69 34.98
C ALA A 98 5.19 14.81 35.76
N VAL A 99 4.24 13.88 35.58
CA VAL A 99 2.97 13.82 36.31
C VAL A 99 3.21 13.69 37.82
N LEU A 100 4.15 12.83 38.23
CA LEU A 100 4.51 12.63 39.64
C LEU A 100 5.16 13.89 40.27
N PHE A 101 5.87 14.70 39.49
CA PHE A 101 6.56 15.90 39.99
C PHE A 101 5.69 17.16 40.04
N ILE A 102 4.61 17.25 39.28
CA ILE A 102 3.73 18.44 39.25
C ILE A 102 3.14 18.77 40.64
N PRO A 103 2.65 17.80 41.45
CA PRO A 103 2.16 18.07 42.80
C PRO A 103 3.24 18.56 43.78
N LEU A 104 4.51 18.22 43.54
CA LEU A 104 5.64 18.59 44.39
C LEU A 104 6.14 20.03 44.14
N LEU A 105 5.72 20.66 43.03
CA LEU A 105 6.13 22.01 42.64
C LEU A 105 5.25 23.12 43.25
N GLY A 106 4.17 22.78 43.94
CA GLY A 106 3.28 23.73 44.61
C GLY A 106 1.82 23.27 44.65
N PRO A 107 0.93 24.03 45.30
CA PRO A 107 -0.47 23.64 45.44
C PRO A 107 -1.15 23.52 44.07
N VAL A 108 -1.72 22.35 43.80
CA VAL A 108 -2.55 22.07 42.60
C VAL A 108 -3.89 22.77 42.77
N LEU A 109 -3.88 24.09 42.68
CA LEU A 109 -5.09 24.89 42.78
C LEU A 109 -5.67 25.10 41.38
N PRO A 110 -6.97 24.85 41.17
CA PRO A 110 -7.64 25.32 39.97
C PRO A 110 -7.49 26.83 39.89
N SER A 111 -6.84 27.35 38.84
CA SER A 111 -6.76 28.80 38.64
C SER A 111 -8.13 29.35 38.28
N GLY A 112 -8.76 30.01 39.25
CA GLY A 112 -10.00 30.76 39.06
C GLY A 112 -11.20 30.15 39.77
N ARG A 113 -12.27 30.96 39.90
CA ARG A 113 -13.54 30.52 40.47
C ARG A 113 -14.04 29.27 39.73
N PRO A 114 -14.58 28.24 40.41
CA PRO A 114 -15.05 27.00 39.78
C PRO A 114 -16.02 27.24 38.60
N LYS A 115 -16.79 28.33 38.64
CA LYS A 115 -17.64 28.81 37.53
C LYS A 115 -16.89 29.07 36.20
N ASN A 116 -15.63 29.49 36.25
CA ASN A 116 -14.82 29.76 35.04
C ASN A 116 -14.12 28.51 34.52
N LEU A 117 -13.86 27.53 35.39
CA LEU A 117 -13.30 26.23 35.00
C LEU A 117 -14.33 25.47 34.16
N GLY A 118 -15.60 25.46 34.57
CA GLY A 118 -16.69 24.90 33.78
C GLY A 118 -16.82 25.53 32.40
N ARG A 119 -16.75 26.88 32.29
CA ARG A 119 -16.83 27.56 30.98
C ARG A 119 -15.65 27.24 30.07
N LYS A 120 -14.42 27.25 30.58
CA LYS A 120 -13.23 26.92 29.76
C LYS A 120 -13.26 25.45 29.35
N SER A 121 -13.56 24.52 30.26
CA SER A 121 -13.65 23.10 29.94
C SER A 121 -14.79 22.79 28.96
N VAL A 122 -15.93 23.48 29.05
CA VAL A 122 -17.03 23.37 28.08
C VAL A 122 -16.61 23.90 26.72
N VAL A 123 -15.93 25.06 26.65
CA VAL A 123 -15.39 25.57 25.38
C VAL A 123 -14.37 24.58 24.80
N TRP A 124 -13.51 23.98 25.63
CA TRP A 124 -12.55 22.97 25.19
C TRP A 124 -13.23 21.68 24.70
N LEU A 125 -14.24 21.19 25.41
CA LEU A 125 -15.05 20.05 24.98
C LEU A 125 -15.79 20.35 23.68
N VAL A 126 -16.33 21.56 23.53
CA VAL A 126 -17.01 21.99 22.30
C VAL A 126 -16.02 22.10 21.14
N VAL A 127 -14.83 22.66 21.35
CA VAL A 127 -13.78 22.72 20.31
C VAL A 127 -13.30 21.33 19.93
N LEU A 128 -13.04 20.44 20.90
CA LEU A 128 -12.65 19.05 20.62
C LEU A 128 -13.75 18.28 19.90
N ASN A 129 -15.02 18.48 20.28
CA ASN A 129 -16.15 17.86 19.59
C ASN A 129 -16.39 18.46 18.20
N LEU A 130 -16.17 19.76 18.00
CA LEU A 130 -16.24 20.38 16.68
C LEU A 130 -15.11 19.89 15.77
N LEU A 131 -13.89 19.71 16.31
CA LEU A 131 -12.77 19.10 15.60
C LEU A 131 -13.06 17.63 15.26
N GLY A 132 -13.62 16.87 16.20
CA GLY A 132 -14.08 15.50 15.95
C GLY A 132 -15.23 15.42 14.95
N ALA A 133 -16.17 16.36 14.97
CA ALA A 133 -17.29 16.44 14.03
C ALA A 133 -16.85 16.95 12.64
N MET A 134 -15.74 17.67 12.55
CA MET A 134 -15.13 18.03 11.27
C MET A 134 -14.53 16.81 10.56
N PHE A 135 -14.27 15.69 11.26
CA PHE A 135 -13.74 14.47 10.64
C PHE A 135 -14.72 13.88 9.61
N PRO A 136 -15.97 13.50 9.95
CA PRO A 136 -16.92 13.00 8.96
C PRO A 136 -17.22 14.01 7.85
N VAL A 137 -17.29 15.30 8.19
CA VAL A 137 -17.61 16.36 7.23
C VAL A 137 -16.47 16.56 6.22
N SER A 138 -15.22 16.60 6.66
CA SER A 138 -14.07 16.75 5.75
C SER A 138 -13.89 15.52 4.86
N VAL A 139 -14.03 14.31 5.42
CA VAL A 139 -14.01 13.06 4.64
C VAL A 139 -15.14 13.03 3.61
N TYR A 140 -16.35 13.43 4.00
CA TYR A 140 -17.49 13.50 3.09
C TYR A 140 -17.30 14.55 1.99
N VAL A 141 -16.88 15.77 2.33
CA VAL A 141 -16.66 16.85 1.36
C VAL A 141 -15.51 16.50 0.41
N MET A 142 -14.39 15.98 0.91
CA MET A 142 -13.25 15.54 0.09
C MET A 142 -13.58 14.32 -0.77
N GLY A 143 -14.45 13.44 -0.30
CA GLY A 143 -14.95 12.30 -1.09
C GLY A 143 -15.94 12.68 -2.18
N GLN A 144 -16.53 13.88 -2.12
CA GLN A 144 -17.51 14.36 -3.11
C GLN A 144 -16.92 15.28 -4.17
N ILE A 145 -15.92 16.08 -3.80
CA ILE A 145 -15.29 17.04 -4.69
C ILE A 145 -14.06 16.38 -5.33
N PRO A 146 -13.91 16.41 -6.67
CA PRO A 146 -12.67 15.99 -7.31
C PRO A 146 -11.50 16.79 -6.75
N ILE A 147 -10.50 16.09 -6.22
CA ILE A 147 -9.26 16.67 -5.69
C ILE A 147 -8.25 16.99 -6.80
N GLY A 148 -8.48 16.43 -7.99
CA GLY A 148 -7.73 16.71 -9.19
C GLY A 148 -8.40 16.11 -10.40
N SER A 149 -7.76 16.30 -11.55
CA SER A 149 -8.07 15.56 -12.76
C SER A 149 -6.81 15.07 -13.42
N VAL A 150 -6.96 14.03 -14.22
CA VAL A 150 -5.88 13.40 -14.97
C VAL A 150 -6.32 13.29 -16.42
N ASP A 151 -5.48 13.77 -17.32
CA ASP A 151 -5.67 13.58 -18.75
C ASP A 151 -5.15 12.19 -19.10
N ALA A 152 -6.03 11.33 -19.62
CA ALA A 152 -5.65 9.98 -20.02
C ALA A 152 -4.48 10.02 -21.01
N SER A 153 -3.51 9.12 -20.83
CA SER A 153 -2.36 8.99 -21.73
C SER A 153 -2.23 7.56 -22.28
N HIS A 154 -1.32 7.35 -23.22
CA HIS A 154 -1.06 6.04 -23.79
C HIS A 154 -0.18 5.21 -22.85
N ALA A 155 -0.80 4.28 -22.12
CA ALA A 155 -0.11 3.21 -21.40
C ALA A 155 -0.42 1.87 -22.08
N GLN A 156 0.56 0.97 -22.18
CA GLN A 156 0.30 -0.38 -22.71
C GLN A 156 -0.57 -1.15 -21.73
N VAL A 157 -1.76 -1.56 -22.16
CA VAL A 157 -2.66 -2.37 -21.34
C VAL A 157 -2.41 -3.85 -21.61
N TYR A 158 -2.23 -4.63 -20.54
CA TYR A 158 -2.12 -6.08 -20.52
C TYR A 158 -3.35 -6.67 -19.85
N VAL A 159 -3.80 -7.81 -20.35
CA VAL A 159 -4.90 -8.56 -19.75
C VAL A 159 -4.34 -9.79 -19.06
N ASP A 160 -4.64 -9.95 -17.76
CA ASP A 160 -4.21 -11.10 -16.96
C ASP A 160 -5.05 -12.33 -17.34
N ILE A 161 -4.39 -13.37 -17.82
CA ILE A 161 -5.01 -14.62 -18.26
C ILE A 161 -4.57 -15.72 -17.29
N PRO A 162 -5.44 -16.13 -16.35
CA PRO A 162 -5.09 -17.19 -15.41
C PRO A 162 -5.03 -18.52 -16.15
N MET A 163 -3.90 -19.21 -16.04
CA MET A 163 -3.74 -20.55 -16.60
C MET A 163 -4.38 -21.64 -15.70
N SER A 164 -5.35 -21.30 -14.85
CA SER A 164 -6.05 -22.27 -13.97
C SER A 164 -7.07 -23.12 -14.74
N PRO A 165 -7.51 -24.27 -14.19
CA PRO A 165 -8.47 -25.16 -14.82
C PRO A 165 -9.87 -24.57 -15.04
N GLU A 166 -10.30 -23.65 -14.16
CA GLU A 166 -11.63 -23.05 -14.16
C GLU A 166 -11.69 -21.83 -15.11
N LEU A 167 -12.49 -21.98 -16.17
CA LEU A 167 -12.95 -20.92 -17.09
C LEU A 167 -11.89 -19.98 -17.67
N VAL A 168 -11.26 -20.39 -18.78
CA VAL A 168 -10.72 -19.47 -19.79
C VAL A 168 -10.92 -20.10 -21.19
N PRO A 169 -11.27 -19.32 -22.24
CA PRO A 169 -12.01 -19.75 -23.44
C PRO A 169 -11.07 -20.23 -24.54
N GLN A 170 -11.58 -20.41 -25.77
CA GLN A 170 -10.76 -20.73 -26.95
C GLN A 170 -9.64 -19.70 -27.12
N ALA A 171 -8.38 -20.08 -26.93
CA ALA A 171 -7.22 -19.17 -26.96
C ALA A 171 -7.21 -18.25 -28.20
N ALA A 172 -7.59 -18.80 -29.36
CA ALA A 172 -7.65 -18.07 -30.62
C ALA A 172 -8.56 -16.82 -30.56
N SER A 173 -9.73 -16.87 -29.91
CA SER A 173 -10.66 -15.72 -29.89
C SER A 173 -10.19 -14.61 -28.95
N VAL A 174 -9.50 -14.97 -27.87
CA VAL A 174 -8.91 -13.98 -26.95
C VAL A 174 -7.72 -13.31 -27.61
N LEU A 175 -6.81 -14.10 -28.19
CA LEU A 175 -5.62 -13.59 -28.87
C LEU A 175 -6.00 -12.71 -30.08
N SER A 176 -7.03 -13.08 -30.85
CA SER A 176 -7.53 -12.23 -31.93
C SER A 176 -8.05 -10.88 -31.43
N ASN A 177 -8.78 -10.87 -30.31
CA ASN A 177 -9.28 -9.64 -29.70
C ASN A 177 -8.15 -8.77 -29.15
N LEU A 178 -7.14 -9.37 -28.53
CA LEU A 178 -5.97 -8.67 -28.02
C LEU A 178 -5.19 -8.00 -29.17
N SER A 179 -4.90 -8.76 -30.24
CA SER A 179 -4.23 -8.25 -31.43
C SER A 179 -5.00 -7.12 -32.09
N ALA A 180 -6.32 -7.29 -32.30
CA ALA A 180 -7.16 -6.28 -32.95
C ALA A 180 -7.21 -4.93 -32.19
N HIS A 181 -6.99 -4.94 -30.87
CA HIS A 181 -7.06 -3.75 -30.01
C HIS A 181 -5.70 -3.32 -29.43
N SER A 182 -4.59 -3.86 -29.94
CA SER A 182 -3.22 -3.55 -29.46
C SER A 182 -3.04 -3.78 -27.94
N LEU A 183 -3.73 -4.77 -27.40
CA LEU A 183 -3.61 -5.18 -26.00
C LEU A 183 -2.52 -6.25 -25.85
N GLY A 184 -1.84 -6.24 -24.70
CA GLY A 184 -0.88 -7.27 -24.32
C GLY A 184 -1.52 -8.43 -23.56
N ALA A 185 -0.84 -9.57 -23.55
CA ALA A 185 -1.22 -10.75 -22.78
C ALA A 185 -0.30 -10.90 -21.55
N ASN A 186 -0.87 -11.09 -20.36
CA ASN A 186 -0.12 -11.55 -19.20
C ASN A 186 -0.59 -12.96 -18.80
N PHE A 187 0.21 -13.98 -19.09
CA PHE A 187 -0.12 -15.36 -18.71
C PHE A 187 0.26 -15.60 -17.25
N ARG A 188 -0.75 -15.77 -16.39
CA ARG A 188 -0.53 -16.05 -14.97
C ARG A 188 -0.48 -17.56 -14.73
N VAL A 189 0.71 -18.05 -14.42
CA VAL A 189 1.00 -19.47 -14.20
C VAL A 189 0.99 -19.74 -12.70
N PHE A 190 0.23 -20.74 -12.28
CA PHE A 190 0.25 -21.25 -10.92
C PHE A 190 1.34 -22.30 -10.81
N VAL A 191 2.46 -21.95 -10.20
CA VAL A 191 3.71 -22.74 -10.21
C VAL A 191 3.49 -24.17 -9.72
N ASP A 192 2.69 -24.32 -8.66
CA ASP A 192 2.39 -25.60 -8.01
C ASP A 192 1.38 -26.48 -8.80
N ASN A 193 0.87 -26.00 -9.94
CA ASN A 193 -0.18 -26.67 -10.70
C ASN A 193 0.30 -27.10 -12.10
N ASN A 194 0.48 -28.40 -12.30
CA ASN A 194 0.92 -28.98 -13.58
C ASN A 194 -0.01 -28.68 -14.77
N GLU A 195 -1.32 -28.58 -14.55
CA GLU A 195 -2.26 -28.22 -15.62
C GLU A 195 -2.07 -26.75 -16.05
N SER A 196 -1.58 -25.89 -15.16
CA SER A 196 -1.27 -24.51 -15.48
C SER A 196 -0.13 -24.39 -16.49
N TRP A 197 0.90 -25.22 -16.33
CA TRP A 197 2.02 -25.28 -17.26
C TRP A 197 1.65 -25.86 -18.63
N LYS A 198 0.84 -26.93 -18.67
CA LYS A 198 0.33 -27.47 -19.94
C LYS A 198 -0.53 -26.45 -20.69
N ARG A 199 -1.33 -25.66 -19.96
CA ARG A 199 -2.13 -24.60 -20.56
C ARG A 199 -1.25 -23.48 -21.10
N LEU A 200 -0.22 -23.08 -20.36
CA LEU A 200 0.75 -22.09 -20.87
C LEU A 200 1.31 -22.53 -22.22
N GLU A 201 1.77 -23.78 -22.34
CA GLU A 201 2.28 -24.35 -23.59
C GLU A 201 1.27 -24.19 -24.75
N LEU A 202 0.01 -24.61 -24.55
CA LEU A 202 -1.05 -24.47 -25.55
C LEU A 202 -1.29 -23.01 -25.97
N TRP A 203 -1.28 -22.08 -25.01
CA TRP A 203 -1.48 -20.65 -25.28
C TRP A 203 -0.28 -20.03 -26.00
N LEU A 204 0.94 -20.46 -25.68
CA LEU A 204 2.15 -20.02 -26.35
C LEU A 204 2.20 -20.52 -27.80
N THR A 205 1.82 -21.77 -28.08
CA THR A 205 1.70 -22.26 -29.46
C THR A 205 0.64 -21.49 -30.24
N ALA A 206 -0.50 -21.17 -29.61
CA ALA A 206 -1.54 -20.36 -30.27
C ALA A 206 -1.07 -18.92 -30.54
N LEU A 207 -0.17 -18.38 -29.71
CA LEU A 207 0.41 -17.05 -29.86
C LEU A 207 1.30 -16.93 -31.10
N GLU A 208 1.92 -18.01 -31.58
CA GLU A 208 2.74 -18.00 -32.81
C GLU A 208 1.98 -17.50 -34.06
N SER A 209 0.64 -17.59 -34.04
CA SER A 209 -0.19 -17.05 -35.12
C SER A 209 -0.39 -15.52 -35.04
N PHE A 210 0.20 -14.86 -34.04
CA PHE A 210 0.02 -13.44 -33.74
C PHE A 210 1.37 -12.77 -33.40
N ASP A 211 2.06 -12.25 -34.42
CA ASP A 211 3.43 -11.71 -34.30
C ASP A 211 3.57 -10.46 -33.40
N ASP A 212 2.47 -9.76 -33.08
CA ASP A 212 2.52 -8.40 -32.50
C ASP A 212 1.98 -8.28 -31.06
N ILE A 213 1.63 -9.38 -30.37
CA ILE A 213 1.05 -9.28 -29.01
C ILE A 213 2.16 -9.22 -27.95
N PRO A 214 2.33 -8.09 -27.22
CA PRO A 214 3.28 -8.01 -26.12
C PRO A 214 2.92 -9.02 -25.02
N THR A 215 3.90 -9.81 -24.57
CA THR A 215 3.64 -10.91 -23.63
C THR A 215 4.40 -10.75 -22.33
N LEU A 216 3.71 -11.02 -21.22
CA LEU A 216 4.29 -11.19 -19.89
C LEU A 216 3.92 -12.58 -19.36
N ILE A 217 4.79 -13.16 -18.53
CA ILE A 217 4.51 -14.41 -17.85
C ILE A 217 4.66 -14.15 -16.35
N THR A 218 3.54 -14.19 -15.61
CA THR A 218 3.55 -14.03 -14.15
C THR A 218 3.57 -15.38 -13.47
N LEU A 219 4.60 -15.64 -12.67
CA LEU A 219 4.72 -16.84 -11.86
C LEU A 219 4.10 -16.58 -10.46
N SER A 220 3.00 -17.26 -10.18
CA SER A 220 2.25 -17.15 -8.93
C SER A 220 2.40 -18.42 -8.10
N LEU A 221 2.96 -18.29 -6.90
CA LEU A 221 3.02 -19.38 -5.92
C LEU A 221 1.77 -19.39 -5.06
N ASN A 222 1.39 -20.57 -4.55
CA ASN A 222 0.42 -20.64 -3.47
C ASN A 222 1.08 -20.33 -2.12
N ARG A 223 1.44 -19.04 -1.91
CA ARG A 223 2.07 -18.55 -0.68
C ARG A 223 1.27 -18.92 0.58
N SER A 224 -0.06 -18.96 0.51
CA SER A 224 -0.93 -19.37 1.63
C SER A 224 -0.65 -20.79 2.11
N ALA A 225 -0.26 -21.71 1.22
CA ALA A 225 0.06 -23.10 1.58
C ALA A 225 1.37 -23.24 2.37
N LEU A 226 2.24 -22.23 2.29
CA LEU A 226 3.54 -22.19 2.98
C LEU A 226 3.44 -21.56 4.38
N ILE A 227 2.28 -21.03 4.75
CA ILE A 227 2.08 -20.28 5.99
C ILE A 227 1.19 -21.09 6.94
N GLN A 228 1.53 -21.07 8.24
CA GLN A 228 0.71 -21.67 9.27
C GLN A 228 -0.31 -20.65 9.81
N ALA A 229 -1.57 -21.07 9.94
CA ALA A 229 -2.59 -20.30 10.63
C ALA A 229 -2.56 -20.58 12.15
N PRO A 230 -2.74 -19.57 13.02
CA PRO A 230 -3.04 -18.17 12.73
C PRO A 230 -1.78 -17.36 12.33
N VAL A 231 -1.98 -16.39 11.42
CA VAL A 231 -0.91 -15.49 10.97
C VAL A 231 -0.47 -14.56 12.09
N THR A 232 0.80 -14.68 12.49
CA THR A 232 1.43 -13.84 13.53
C THR A 232 2.55 -12.95 12.99
N THR A 233 3.00 -13.20 11.75
CA THR A 233 4.00 -12.40 11.02
C THR A 233 3.57 -12.29 9.56
N LEU A 234 4.04 -11.27 8.84
CA LEU A 234 3.75 -11.11 7.39
C LEU A 234 4.84 -11.73 6.51
N GLY A 235 5.77 -12.47 7.12
CA GLY A 235 6.91 -13.09 6.46
C GLY A 235 7.80 -13.80 7.47
N SER A 236 8.63 -14.72 6.98
CA SER A 236 9.66 -15.41 7.76
C SER A 236 10.78 -15.87 6.84
N ALA A 237 11.96 -16.13 7.40
CA ALA A 237 13.10 -16.59 6.60
C ALA A 237 12.78 -17.89 5.85
N GLY A 238 12.21 -18.89 6.53
CA GLY A 238 11.86 -20.16 5.90
C GLY A 238 10.77 -20.04 4.82
N LEU A 239 9.82 -19.10 4.97
CA LEU A 239 8.85 -18.79 3.91
C LEU A 239 9.56 -18.27 2.66
N PHE A 240 10.45 -17.28 2.83
CA PHE A 240 11.15 -16.67 1.70
C PHE A 240 12.13 -17.64 1.04
N GLU A 241 12.86 -18.44 1.81
CA GLU A 241 13.69 -19.53 1.27
C GLU A 241 12.86 -20.48 0.39
N SER A 242 11.71 -20.96 0.90
CA SER A 242 10.82 -21.85 0.14
C SER A 242 10.24 -21.19 -1.11
N MET A 243 9.86 -19.91 -1.02
CA MET A 243 9.33 -19.15 -2.17
C MET A 243 10.39 -18.96 -3.25
N TYR A 244 11.60 -18.53 -2.88
CA TYR A 244 12.68 -18.29 -3.83
C TYR A 244 13.19 -19.58 -4.48
N GLU A 245 13.27 -20.69 -3.72
CA GLU A 245 13.56 -22.02 -4.26
C GLU A 245 12.49 -22.44 -5.29
N SER A 246 11.21 -22.32 -4.94
CA SER A 246 10.10 -22.65 -5.86
C SER A 246 10.12 -21.81 -7.14
N TYR A 247 10.50 -20.53 -7.04
CA TYR A 247 10.65 -19.68 -8.21
C TYR A 247 11.86 -20.06 -9.07
N SER A 248 12.96 -20.49 -8.45
CA SER A 248 14.13 -20.99 -9.18
C SER A 248 13.76 -22.22 -10.01
N ASP A 249 13.06 -23.19 -9.42
CA ASP A 249 12.58 -24.38 -10.12
C ASP A 249 11.58 -24.03 -11.24
N ALA A 250 10.74 -23.01 -11.00
CA ALA A 250 9.79 -22.52 -11.99
C ALA A 250 10.47 -21.88 -13.21
N ILE A 251 11.63 -21.24 -13.04
CA ILE A 251 12.42 -20.70 -14.17
C ILE A 251 12.87 -21.86 -15.06
N GLU A 252 13.44 -22.92 -14.49
CA GLU A 252 13.91 -24.08 -15.27
C GLU A 252 12.76 -24.69 -16.08
N ARG A 253 11.60 -24.84 -15.44
CA ARG A 253 10.40 -25.36 -16.10
C ARG A 253 9.87 -24.41 -17.18
N LEU A 254 9.92 -23.11 -16.95
CA LEU A 254 9.49 -22.12 -17.94
C LEU A 254 10.37 -22.18 -19.19
N ILE A 255 11.69 -22.32 -19.03
CA ILE A 255 12.61 -22.48 -20.17
C ILE A 255 12.22 -23.69 -21.01
N TYR A 256 11.98 -24.84 -20.38
CA TYR A 256 11.54 -26.05 -21.08
C TYR A 256 10.25 -25.81 -21.89
N VAL A 257 9.26 -25.15 -21.30
CA VAL A 257 7.99 -24.84 -21.99
C VAL A 257 8.18 -23.86 -23.14
N LEU A 258 9.05 -22.86 -22.99
CA LEU A 258 9.35 -21.90 -24.05
C LEU A 258 10.08 -22.58 -25.22
N GLU A 259 11.06 -23.43 -24.93
CA GLU A 259 11.80 -24.20 -25.93
C GLU A 259 10.89 -25.15 -26.72
N ASP A 260 10.00 -25.87 -26.03
CA ASP A 260 9.06 -26.80 -26.66
C ASP A 260 8.04 -26.06 -27.55
N ALA A 261 7.63 -24.86 -27.13
CA ALA A 261 6.80 -23.96 -27.93
C ALA A 261 7.57 -23.19 -29.02
N GLY A 262 8.88 -23.41 -29.20
CA GLY A 262 9.68 -22.72 -30.22
C GLY A 262 9.94 -21.22 -29.96
N ILE A 263 9.69 -20.73 -28.76
CA ILE A 263 9.77 -19.31 -28.38
C ILE A 263 11.11 -19.01 -27.73
N SER A 264 11.79 -17.96 -28.21
CA SER A 264 13.02 -17.49 -27.58
C SER A 264 12.77 -16.84 -26.22
N ALA A 265 13.50 -17.29 -25.19
CA ALA A 265 13.48 -16.71 -23.85
C ALA A 265 13.85 -15.21 -23.83
N ALA A 266 14.76 -14.79 -24.72
CA ALA A 266 15.20 -13.39 -24.86
C ALA A 266 14.07 -12.40 -25.21
N ALA A 267 12.92 -12.90 -25.66
CA ALA A 267 11.77 -12.07 -26.02
C ALA A 267 10.72 -11.95 -24.90
N LYS A 268 10.94 -12.54 -23.72
CA LYS A 268 9.92 -12.64 -22.67
C LYS A 268 10.38 -12.03 -21.34
N THR A 269 9.47 -11.28 -20.72
CA THR A 269 9.61 -10.81 -19.35
C THR A 269 8.88 -11.77 -18.40
N VAL A 270 9.60 -12.27 -17.39
CA VAL A 270 9.03 -13.07 -16.30
C VAL A 270 8.79 -12.18 -15.09
N MET A 271 7.58 -12.24 -14.53
CA MET A 271 7.16 -11.49 -13.35
C MET A 271 7.01 -12.45 -12.17
N PHE A 272 7.72 -12.22 -11.06
CA PHE A 272 7.57 -12.99 -9.83
C PHE A 272 6.53 -12.32 -8.91
N ASP A 273 5.48 -13.06 -8.52
CA ASP A 273 4.41 -12.56 -7.63
C ASP A 273 4.84 -12.54 -6.16
N MET A 274 5.33 -11.39 -5.68
CA MET A 274 5.82 -11.19 -4.32
C MET A 274 4.75 -10.66 -3.36
N ARG A 275 3.48 -10.63 -3.78
CA ARG A 275 2.38 -10.13 -2.94
C ARG A 275 2.23 -10.97 -1.67
N LEU A 276 1.63 -10.36 -0.66
CA LEU A 276 1.16 -11.07 0.52
C LEU A 276 0.08 -12.07 0.12
N SER A 277 0.10 -13.24 0.76
CA SER A 277 -0.99 -14.21 0.63
C SER A 277 -2.33 -13.62 1.08
N GLU A 278 -3.44 -14.24 0.69
CA GLU A 278 -4.76 -13.84 1.16
C GLU A 278 -4.87 -13.89 2.69
N LEU A 279 -4.23 -14.87 3.33
CA LEU A 279 -4.20 -15.00 4.78
C LEU A 279 -3.42 -13.87 5.46
N GLU A 280 -2.25 -13.51 4.94
CA GLU A 280 -1.45 -12.38 5.44
C GLU A 280 -2.16 -11.05 5.22
N TRP A 281 -2.74 -10.86 4.04
CA TRP A 281 -3.51 -9.67 3.71
C TRP A 281 -4.72 -9.52 4.62
N ALA A 282 -5.52 -10.58 4.80
CA ALA A 282 -6.67 -10.56 5.71
C ALA A 282 -6.25 -10.28 7.15
N ALA A 283 -5.12 -10.85 7.60
CA ALA A 283 -4.58 -10.60 8.94
C ALA A 283 -4.18 -9.13 9.11
N LEU A 284 -3.42 -8.56 8.17
CA LEU A 284 -3.06 -7.14 8.16
C LEU A 284 -4.32 -6.25 8.17
N MET A 285 -5.25 -6.54 7.27
CA MET A 285 -6.45 -5.74 7.08
C MET A 285 -7.43 -5.85 8.24
N ALA A 286 -7.51 -6.99 8.92
CA ALA A 286 -8.26 -7.12 10.17
C ALA A 286 -7.75 -6.15 11.25
N ARG A 287 -6.42 -6.03 11.40
CA ARG A 287 -5.83 -5.09 12.37
C ARG A 287 -6.05 -3.63 11.96
N MET A 288 -5.86 -3.33 10.67
CA MET A 288 -6.11 -2.01 10.10
C MET A 288 -7.57 -1.57 10.30
N ARG A 289 -8.54 -2.45 10.04
CA ARG A 289 -9.97 -2.18 10.29
C ARG A 289 -10.29 -1.88 11.75
N SER A 290 -9.65 -2.61 12.67
CA SER A 290 -9.82 -2.37 14.11
C SER A 290 -9.10 -1.11 14.60
N ILE A 291 -8.37 -0.40 13.74
CA ILE A 291 -7.50 0.74 14.10
C ILE A 291 -6.49 0.30 15.18
N ASP A 292 -6.11 -0.98 15.16
CA ASP A 292 -5.15 -1.55 16.09
C ASP A 292 -3.75 -1.40 15.50
N LEU A 293 -3.26 -0.16 15.56
CA LEU A 293 -1.92 0.18 15.08
C LEU A 293 -0.85 -0.70 15.77
N CYS A 294 -1.09 -1.07 17.04
CA CYS A 294 -0.16 -1.90 17.81
C CYS A 294 0.01 -3.26 17.16
N ALA A 295 -1.10 -3.92 16.84
CA ALA A 295 -1.06 -5.22 16.17
C ALA A 295 -0.48 -5.13 14.75
N VAL A 296 -0.74 -4.04 14.00
CA VAL A 296 -0.12 -3.82 12.69
C VAL A 296 1.40 -3.73 12.81
N THR A 297 1.92 -2.92 13.73
CA THR A 297 3.37 -2.81 13.92
C THR A 297 4.00 -4.10 14.44
N LEU A 298 3.30 -4.85 15.30
CA LEU A 298 3.79 -6.15 15.77
C LEU A 298 3.93 -7.16 14.62
N LEU A 299 2.99 -7.18 13.67
CA LEU A 299 3.08 -8.02 12.47
C LEU A 299 4.36 -7.73 11.67
N TYR A 300 4.67 -6.46 11.42
CA TYR A 300 5.89 -6.06 10.71
C TYR A 300 7.16 -6.32 11.54
N ARG A 301 7.16 -5.98 12.83
CA ARG A 301 8.33 -6.20 13.69
C ARG A 301 8.70 -7.66 13.82
N HIS A 302 7.72 -8.54 13.96
CA HIS A 302 8.02 -9.96 14.00
C HIS A 302 8.62 -10.45 12.67
N THR A 303 8.22 -9.88 11.53
CA THR A 303 8.94 -10.14 10.26
C THR A 303 10.39 -9.67 10.36
N LEU A 304 10.67 -8.46 10.84
CA LEU A 304 12.03 -7.90 10.95
C LEU A 304 12.92 -8.71 11.92
N ASP A 305 12.36 -9.19 13.03
CA ASP A 305 13.07 -10.01 14.00
C ASP A 305 13.47 -11.39 13.44
N LEU A 306 12.71 -11.90 12.46
CA LEU A 306 12.87 -13.24 11.91
C LEU A 306 13.55 -13.26 10.53
N VAL A 307 13.65 -12.12 9.86
CA VAL A 307 14.13 -12.02 8.48
C VAL A 307 15.30 -11.05 8.42
N SER A 308 16.47 -11.56 8.02
CA SER A 308 17.60 -10.69 7.70
C SER A 308 17.45 -10.13 6.28
N LYS A 309 17.62 -8.81 6.15
CA LYS A 309 17.74 -8.14 4.84
C LYS A 309 18.78 -8.81 3.94
N SER A 310 19.93 -9.20 4.49
CA SER A 310 21.01 -9.84 3.72
C SER A 310 20.60 -11.19 3.14
N THR A 311 19.72 -11.92 3.83
CA THR A 311 19.21 -13.22 3.36
C THR A 311 18.29 -13.00 2.16
N VAL A 312 17.36 -12.05 2.27
CA VAL A 312 16.45 -11.70 1.17
C VAL A 312 17.22 -11.14 -0.02
N ASP A 313 18.21 -10.28 0.20
CA ASP A 313 19.12 -9.80 -0.85
C ASP A 313 19.80 -10.96 -1.57
N SER A 314 20.39 -11.92 -0.82
CA SER A 314 21.08 -13.06 -1.42
C SER A 314 20.15 -13.96 -2.24
N LEU A 315 18.95 -14.25 -1.72
CA LEU A 315 17.96 -15.09 -2.41
C LEU A 315 17.43 -14.39 -3.67
N GLY A 316 17.03 -13.12 -3.54
CA GLY A 316 16.47 -12.34 -4.63
C GLY A 316 17.47 -12.06 -5.75
N LEU A 317 18.71 -11.67 -5.42
CA LEU A 317 19.76 -11.47 -6.43
C LEU A 317 20.17 -12.79 -7.10
N GLY A 318 20.14 -13.90 -6.36
CA GLY A 318 20.33 -15.24 -6.92
C GLY A 318 19.25 -15.59 -7.96
N LEU A 319 17.97 -15.36 -7.63
CA LEU A 319 16.86 -15.59 -8.55
C LEU A 319 16.98 -14.72 -9.83
N VAL A 320 17.29 -13.44 -9.65
CA VAL A 320 17.50 -12.52 -10.78
C VAL A 320 18.63 -13.00 -11.68
N ALA A 321 19.77 -13.40 -11.11
CA ALA A 321 20.91 -13.90 -11.86
C ALA A 321 20.57 -15.20 -12.63
N SER A 322 19.82 -16.11 -12.01
CA SER A 322 19.36 -17.35 -12.68
C SER A 322 18.44 -17.05 -13.86
N ALA A 323 17.47 -16.15 -13.71
CA ALA A 323 16.57 -15.77 -14.81
C ALA A 323 17.31 -15.05 -15.94
N GLN A 324 18.23 -14.13 -15.61
CA GLN A 324 19.05 -13.43 -16.61
C GLN A 324 20.01 -14.38 -17.33
N ALA A 325 20.58 -15.38 -16.65
CA ALA A 325 21.41 -16.41 -17.26
C ALA A 325 20.62 -17.28 -18.26
N ALA A 326 19.32 -17.47 -18.01
CA ALA A 326 18.38 -18.09 -18.94
C ALA A 326 17.92 -17.16 -20.09
N GLY A 327 18.39 -15.91 -20.12
CA GLY A 327 18.03 -14.92 -21.11
C GLY A 327 16.68 -14.26 -20.89
N LEU A 328 16.03 -14.43 -19.73
CA LEU A 328 14.75 -13.81 -19.41
C LEU A 328 14.94 -12.38 -18.88
N GLU A 329 14.04 -11.48 -19.24
CA GLU A 329 13.91 -10.21 -18.53
C GLU A 329 13.17 -10.42 -17.20
N VAL A 330 13.64 -9.78 -16.13
CA VAL A 330 13.11 -9.99 -14.78
C VAL A 330 12.23 -8.85 -14.32
N GLY A 331 11.07 -9.18 -13.78
CA GLY A 331 10.24 -8.25 -13.05
C GLY A 331 9.61 -8.83 -11.79
N PHE A 332 9.06 -7.94 -10.96
CA PHE A 332 8.41 -8.28 -9.70
C PHE A 332 7.04 -7.63 -9.61
N LEU A 333 6.06 -8.39 -9.14
CA LEU A 333 4.75 -7.87 -8.72
C LEU A 333 4.76 -7.72 -7.20
N ILE A 334 4.58 -6.50 -6.71
CA ILE A 334 4.70 -6.13 -5.29
C ILE A 334 3.42 -5.52 -4.74
N GLU A 335 3.32 -5.46 -3.42
CA GLU A 335 2.25 -4.72 -2.75
C GLU A 335 2.37 -3.21 -2.95
N SER A 336 1.23 -2.53 -2.90
CA SER A 336 1.17 -1.06 -3.00
C SER A 336 2.05 -0.32 -1.98
N PHE A 337 2.10 -0.79 -0.73
CA PHE A 337 2.94 -0.17 0.30
C PHE A 337 4.44 -0.37 0.08
N ALA A 338 4.86 -1.42 -0.66
CA ALA A 338 6.27 -1.66 -0.93
C ALA A 338 6.87 -0.66 -1.92
N LEU A 339 6.03 -0.02 -2.75
CA LEU A 339 6.45 1.08 -3.63
C LEU A 339 6.91 2.30 -2.82
N ASP A 340 6.25 2.59 -1.70
CA ASP A 340 6.56 3.75 -0.87
C ASP A 340 7.95 3.64 -0.24
N ASP A 341 8.25 2.51 0.40
CA ASP A 341 9.59 2.19 0.92
C ASP A 341 10.65 2.20 -0.18
N TRP A 342 10.31 1.72 -1.38
CA TRP A 342 11.29 1.71 -2.47
C TRP A 342 11.67 3.13 -2.90
N LEU A 343 10.74 4.08 -2.88
CA LEU A 343 10.94 5.47 -3.27
C LEU A 343 11.83 6.26 -2.32
N ASP A 344 11.80 5.95 -1.03
CA ASP A 344 12.68 6.58 -0.02
C ASP A 344 13.91 5.72 0.33
N ASN A 345 14.10 4.62 -0.41
CA ASN A 345 15.21 3.67 -0.27
C ASN A 345 15.24 3.00 1.12
N ASP A 346 14.06 2.81 1.72
CA ASP A 346 13.84 1.99 2.90
C ASP A 346 13.47 0.54 2.51
N THR A 347 13.69 -0.40 3.41
CA THR A 347 13.44 -1.83 3.20
C THR A 347 12.47 -2.41 4.24
N VAL A 348 12.07 -1.63 5.25
CA VAL A 348 11.41 -2.13 6.47
C VAL A 348 10.07 -2.83 6.20
N VAL A 349 9.13 -2.16 5.54
CA VAL A 349 7.78 -2.69 5.28
C VAL A 349 7.81 -3.62 4.08
N MET A 350 8.62 -3.33 3.06
CA MET A 350 8.76 -4.18 1.87
C MET A 350 9.35 -5.57 2.15
N LEU A 351 10.10 -5.75 3.25
CA LEU A 351 10.59 -7.07 3.66
C LEU A 351 9.45 -8.07 3.95
N ALA A 352 8.25 -7.60 4.30
CA ALA A 352 7.08 -8.47 4.43
C ALA A 352 6.70 -9.13 3.10
N CYS A 353 6.96 -8.47 1.98
CA CYS A 353 6.76 -9.04 0.65
C CYS A 353 7.91 -9.97 0.23
N GLY A 354 8.99 -10.03 1.02
CA GLY A 354 10.19 -10.78 0.66
C GLY A 354 11.01 -10.09 -0.43
N VAL A 355 10.97 -8.76 -0.51
CA VAL A 355 11.78 -7.98 -1.46
C VAL A 355 12.56 -6.89 -0.73
N THR A 356 13.62 -6.42 -1.37
CA THR A 356 14.45 -5.31 -0.89
C THR A 356 14.68 -4.29 -2.00
N THR A 357 15.15 -3.10 -1.65
CA THR A 357 15.55 -2.09 -2.64
C THR A 357 16.62 -2.61 -3.58
N SER A 358 17.56 -3.42 -3.10
CA SER A 358 18.62 -4.03 -3.92
C SER A 358 18.06 -5.01 -4.95
N VAL A 359 17.11 -5.87 -4.55
CA VAL A 359 16.48 -6.85 -5.46
C VAL A 359 15.61 -6.16 -6.51
N LEU A 360 14.76 -5.22 -6.07
CA LEU A 360 13.96 -4.40 -7.00
C LEU A 360 14.86 -3.54 -7.90
N ASN A 361 16.13 -3.32 -7.50
CA ASN A 361 17.10 -2.56 -8.28
C ASN A 361 17.63 -3.24 -9.54
N GLU A 362 17.57 -4.56 -9.59
CA GLU A 362 18.04 -5.36 -10.72
C GLU A 362 16.91 -5.73 -11.71
N ALA A 363 15.66 -5.43 -11.37
CA ALA A 363 14.51 -5.72 -12.21
C ALA A 363 14.35 -4.71 -13.34
N SER A 364 13.97 -5.17 -14.53
CA SER A 364 13.61 -4.30 -15.67
C SER A 364 12.20 -3.73 -15.52
N ARG A 365 11.30 -4.47 -14.86
CA ARG A 365 9.90 -4.12 -14.68
C ARG A 365 9.43 -4.35 -13.25
N ILE A 366 8.78 -3.35 -12.66
CA ILE A 366 8.11 -3.47 -11.36
C ILE A 366 6.62 -3.22 -11.55
N GLU A 367 5.78 -4.15 -11.11
CA GLU A 367 4.34 -3.99 -11.13
C GLU A 367 3.80 -3.85 -9.71
N VAL A 368 2.92 -2.87 -9.50
CA VAL A 368 2.38 -2.55 -8.18
C VAL A 368 0.92 -2.94 -8.11
N ASP A 369 0.55 -3.75 -7.12
CA ASP A 369 -0.83 -4.19 -6.93
C ASP A 369 -1.72 -3.06 -6.40
N CYS A 370 -2.55 -2.53 -7.29
CA CYS A 370 -3.57 -1.52 -7.00
C CYS A 370 -4.98 -2.10 -7.24
N SER A 371 -5.16 -3.39 -6.94
CA SER A 371 -6.42 -4.10 -7.10
C SER A 371 -7.50 -3.58 -6.12
N ARG A 372 -8.39 -2.72 -6.62
CA ARG A 372 -9.57 -2.23 -5.88
C ARG A 372 -10.42 -3.37 -5.33
N SER A 373 -10.55 -4.47 -6.06
CA SER A 373 -11.32 -5.64 -5.61
C SER A 373 -10.78 -6.20 -4.29
N ARG A 374 -9.45 -6.33 -4.19
CA ARG A 374 -8.78 -6.84 -2.98
C ARG A 374 -8.94 -5.91 -1.77
N PHE A 375 -8.86 -4.59 -1.98
CA PHE A 375 -9.07 -3.64 -0.89
C PHE A 375 -10.53 -3.52 -0.44
N SER A 376 -11.48 -3.48 -1.38
CA SER A 376 -12.90 -3.32 -1.08
C SER A 376 -13.48 -4.52 -0.32
N LYS A 377 -13.04 -5.76 -0.66
CA LYS A 377 -13.39 -6.99 0.08
C LYS A 377 -13.04 -6.86 1.55
N GLU A 378 -11.83 -6.40 1.84
CA GLU A 378 -11.37 -6.27 3.21
C GLU A 378 -11.88 -5.02 3.92
N MET A 379 -12.06 -3.90 3.23
CA MET A 379 -12.44 -2.63 3.87
C MET A 379 -13.95 -2.42 4.01
N ASN A 380 -14.79 -3.34 3.50
CA ASN A 380 -16.25 -3.24 3.53
C ASN A 380 -16.74 -1.89 2.98
N GLY A 381 -16.46 -1.64 1.71
CA GLY A 381 -16.98 -0.49 0.98
C GLY A 381 -16.01 0.06 -0.04
N ASP A 382 -16.48 1.07 -0.77
CA ASP A 382 -15.89 1.45 -2.03
C ASP A 382 -14.52 2.12 -1.90
N VAL A 383 -13.54 1.57 -2.60
CA VAL A 383 -12.22 2.15 -2.79
C VAL A 383 -12.20 2.85 -4.13
N GLY A 384 -12.35 4.17 -4.17
CA GLY A 384 -12.45 4.91 -5.43
C GLY A 384 -11.16 4.90 -6.27
N GLU A 385 -11.20 5.62 -7.38
CA GLU A 385 -10.09 5.82 -8.33
C GLU A 385 -8.81 6.41 -7.72
N TYR A 386 -8.88 6.87 -6.46
CA TYR A 386 -7.75 7.39 -5.71
C TYR A 386 -6.63 6.36 -5.53
N LEU A 387 -6.94 5.06 -5.45
CA LEU A 387 -5.91 4.03 -5.32
C LEU A 387 -4.95 4.04 -6.52
N ALA A 388 -5.51 3.96 -7.73
CA ALA A 388 -4.77 4.04 -8.99
C ALA A 388 -4.09 5.40 -9.14
N TYR A 389 -4.75 6.51 -8.74
CA TYR A 389 -4.16 7.84 -8.80
C TYR A 389 -2.92 7.98 -7.90
N SER A 390 -3.06 7.59 -6.64
CA SER A 390 -2.07 7.84 -5.58
C SER A 390 -0.79 7.05 -5.81
N TYR A 391 -0.91 5.75 -6.09
CA TYR A 391 0.25 4.90 -6.40
C TYR A 391 0.73 5.08 -7.84
N GLY A 392 -0.16 5.45 -8.77
CA GLY A 392 0.23 5.81 -10.13
C GLY A 392 1.12 7.04 -10.20
N ARG A 393 0.84 8.08 -9.41
CA ARG A 393 1.74 9.25 -9.25
C ARG A 393 3.11 8.86 -8.71
N SER A 394 3.12 7.93 -7.74
CA SER A 394 4.33 7.42 -7.10
C SER A 394 5.18 6.63 -8.10
N ALA A 395 4.53 5.75 -8.87
CA ALA A 395 5.14 5.00 -9.96
C ALA A 395 5.62 5.91 -11.09
N GLY A 396 4.84 6.94 -11.46
CA GLY A 396 5.19 7.91 -12.49
C GLY A 396 6.41 8.75 -12.14
N ALA A 397 6.70 8.98 -10.85
CA ALA A 397 7.94 9.63 -10.40
C ALA A 397 9.21 8.83 -10.76
N LEU A 398 9.08 7.52 -10.99
CA LEU A 398 10.17 6.59 -11.35
C LEU A 398 10.35 6.40 -12.86
N LYS A 399 9.57 7.09 -13.70
CA LYS A 399 9.49 6.89 -15.17
C LYS A 399 10.82 7.12 -15.93
N GLY A 400 11.87 7.63 -15.28
CA GLY A 400 13.18 7.83 -15.89
C GLY A 400 14.20 6.71 -15.63
N THR A 401 13.93 5.81 -14.69
CA THR A 401 14.90 4.80 -14.25
C THR A 401 14.47 3.38 -14.58
N ARG A 402 13.15 3.08 -14.58
CA ARG A 402 12.60 1.74 -14.83
C ARG A 402 11.17 1.78 -15.37
N LEU A 403 10.71 0.64 -15.90
CA LEU A 403 9.29 0.43 -16.20
C LEU A 403 8.53 0.10 -14.92
N VAL A 404 7.76 1.06 -14.41
CA VAL A 404 6.79 0.81 -13.33
C VAL A 404 5.39 0.72 -13.93
N SER A 405 4.73 -0.41 -13.68
CA SER A 405 3.36 -0.71 -14.11
C SER A 405 2.42 -0.84 -12.91
N LEU A 406 1.11 -0.67 -13.14
CA LEU A 406 0.09 -0.92 -12.14
C LEU A 406 -0.74 -2.14 -12.50
N ARG A 407 -1.09 -2.95 -11.51
CA ARG A 407 -2.09 -4.01 -11.65
C ARG A 407 -3.42 -3.54 -11.06
N LEU A 408 -4.47 -3.60 -11.87
CA LEU A 408 -5.84 -3.20 -11.52
C LEU A 408 -6.71 -4.44 -11.27
N GLY A 409 -7.78 -4.24 -10.50
CA GLY A 409 -8.56 -5.33 -9.92
C GLY A 409 -9.54 -6.04 -10.85
N ARG A 410 -10.39 -6.88 -10.24
CA ARG A 410 -11.37 -7.77 -10.89
C ARG A 410 -12.78 -7.20 -10.86
N LEU A 411 -13.56 -7.36 -11.93
CA LEU A 411 -14.95 -6.87 -12.02
C LEU A 411 -15.89 -7.49 -10.96
N TYR A 412 -15.75 -8.79 -10.69
CA TYR A 412 -16.60 -9.50 -9.73
C TYR A 412 -15.74 -10.12 -8.62
N ASP A 413 -16.28 -10.17 -7.41
CA ASP A 413 -15.74 -11.05 -6.36
C ASP A 413 -16.32 -12.46 -6.55
N GLU A 414 -15.80 -13.44 -5.81
CA GLU A 414 -16.25 -14.83 -5.80
C GLU A 414 -17.76 -14.99 -5.48
N LEU A 415 -18.38 -13.94 -4.93
CA LEU A 415 -19.79 -13.86 -4.52
C LEU A 415 -20.75 -13.48 -5.67
N GLY A 416 -20.23 -13.12 -6.85
CA GLY A 416 -21.01 -12.90 -8.08
C GLY A 416 -21.47 -11.45 -8.34
N PRO A 417 -22.28 -11.21 -9.39
CA PRO A 417 -22.52 -9.87 -9.95
C PRO A 417 -23.35 -8.92 -9.07
N ALA A 418 -24.14 -9.44 -8.12
CA ALA A 418 -25.05 -8.62 -7.31
C ALA A 418 -24.33 -7.81 -6.22
N GLU A 419 -23.10 -8.21 -5.87
CA GLU A 419 -22.20 -7.53 -4.95
C GLU A 419 -20.91 -7.09 -5.68
N SER A 420 -21.05 -6.70 -6.96
CA SER A 420 -19.91 -6.35 -7.83
C SER A 420 -19.06 -5.26 -7.21
N VAL A 421 -17.77 -5.54 -7.05
CA VAL A 421 -16.79 -4.63 -6.46
C VAL A 421 -16.29 -3.60 -7.49
N LEU A 422 -16.37 -3.93 -8.79
CA LEU A 422 -15.91 -3.11 -9.91
C LEU A 422 -16.85 -3.28 -11.11
N THR A 423 -17.30 -2.18 -11.71
CA THR A 423 -17.98 -2.23 -13.02
C THR A 423 -16.97 -2.01 -14.15
N PRO A 424 -17.26 -2.41 -15.41
CA PRO A 424 -16.39 -2.09 -16.55
C PRO A 424 -16.11 -0.59 -16.66
N THR A 425 -17.10 0.24 -16.39
CA THR A 425 -16.96 1.71 -16.36
C THR A 425 -16.02 2.21 -15.25
N MET A 426 -16.03 1.56 -14.08
CA MET A 426 -15.07 1.87 -13.01
C MET A 426 -13.66 1.45 -13.40
N LEU A 427 -13.51 0.27 -14.00
CA LEU A 427 -12.22 -0.24 -14.46
C LEU A 427 -11.63 0.61 -15.59
N GLN A 428 -12.44 1.01 -16.56
CA GLN A 428 -12.06 1.97 -17.60
C GLN A 428 -11.55 3.28 -16.98
N ARG A 429 -12.25 3.79 -15.96
CA ARG A 429 -11.85 4.99 -15.25
C ARG A 429 -10.52 4.80 -14.51
N ASP A 430 -10.31 3.65 -13.88
CA ASP A 430 -9.06 3.32 -13.19
C ASP A 430 -7.90 3.19 -14.19
N ILE A 431 -8.13 2.66 -15.39
CA ILE A 431 -7.16 2.63 -16.49
C ILE A 431 -6.79 4.04 -16.94
N ALA A 432 -7.77 4.90 -17.20
CA ALA A 432 -7.55 6.29 -17.62
C ALA A 432 -6.80 7.10 -16.56
N VAL A 433 -7.14 6.92 -15.28
CA VAL A 433 -6.43 7.55 -14.16
C VAL A 433 -5.01 7.03 -14.06
N ALA A 434 -4.80 5.72 -14.09
CA ALA A 434 -3.46 5.13 -14.04
C ALA A 434 -2.59 5.61 -15.20
N SER A 435 -3.11 5.63 -16.42
CA SER A 435 -2.34 5.99 -17.61
C SER A 435 -1.90 7.45 -17.58
N GLY A 436 -2.76 8.38 -17.15
CA GLY A 436 -2.38 9.79 -17.07
C GLY A 436 -1.54 10.18 -15.85
N THR A 437 -1.27 9.25 -14.92
CA THR A 437 -0.31 9.48 -13.82
C THR A 437 1.14 9.24 -14.19
N GLY A 438 1.41 8.83 -15.44
CA GLY A 438 2.75 8.63 -15.97
C GLY A 438 3.22 7.18 -15.98
N VAL A 439 2.39 6.23 -15.53
CA VAL A 439 2.65 4.79 -15.61
C VAL A 439 2.80 4.35 -17.06
N SER A 440 3.75 3.45 -17.35
CA SER A 440 4.06 3.04 -18.75
C SER A 440 3.24 1.84 -19.22
N ALA A 441 2.78 1.01 -18.28
CA ALA A 441 1.95 -0.16 -18.57
C ALA A 441 0.96 -0.44 -17.45
N ILE A 442 -0.16 -1.08 -17.78
CA ILE A 442 -1.25 -1.40 -16.85
C ILE A 442 -1.65 -2.85 -17.09
N THR A 443 -1.82 -3.65 -16.04
CA THR A 443 -2.33 -5.02 -16.13
C THR A 443 -3.71 -5.09 -15.48
N VAL A 444 -4.66 -5.79 -16.12
CA VAL A 444 -6.05 -5.91 -15.65
C VAL A 444 -6.36 -7.35 -15.26
N GLU A 445 -6.74 -7.60 -13.99
CA GLU A 445 -7.05 -8.93 -13.44
C GLU A 445 -8.48 -9.44 -13.75
N SER A 446 -9.09 -9.07 -14.87
CA SER A 446 -10.53 -9.30 -15.13
C SER A 446 -10.87 -10.17 -16.35
N VAL A 447 -9.93 -10.96 -16.92
CA VAL A 447 -10.23 -11.58 -18.24
C VAL A 447 -11.45 -12.48 -18.20
N THR A 448 -11.62 -13.31 -17.17
CA THR A 448 -12.72 -14.28 -17.09
C THR A 448 -14.06 -13.58 -17.04
N GLU A 449 -14.13 -12.47 -16.30
CA GLU A 449 -15.31 -11.62 -16.18
C GLU A 449 -15.55 -10.80 -17.46
N LEU A 450 -14.50 -10.28 -18.08
CA LEU A 450 -14.58 -9.55 -19.35
C LEU A 450 -15.13 -10.45 -20.46
N LEU A 451 -14.75 -11.71 -20.51
CA LEU A 451 -15.25 -12.66 -21.51
C LEU A 451 -16.75 -12.94 -21.40
N SER A 452 -17.36 -12.71 -20.23
CA SER A 452 -18.82 -12.78 -20.08
C SER A 452 -19.56 -11.71 -20.89
N TYR A 453 -18.87 -10.66 -21.32
CA TYR A 453 -19.38 -9.59 -22.18
C TYR A 453 -19.33 -9.92 -23.69
N GLY A 454 -18.83 -11.10 -24.08
CA GLY A 454 -18.74 -11.52 -25.49
C GLY A 454 -17.61 -10.84 -26.25
N GLY A 455 -17.72 -10.76 -27.59
CA GLY A 455 -16.63 -10.31 -28.48
C GLY A 455 -16.15 -8.86 -28.26
N ASP A 456 -17.00 -8.01 -27.69
CA ASP A 456 -16.75 -6.56 -27.56
C ASP A 456 -16.17 -6.17 -26.20
N TRP A 457 -15.68 -7.13 -25.42
CA TRP A 457 -15.07 -6.87 -24.11
C TRP A 457 -13.85 -5.91 -24.16
N PRO A 458 -13.00 -5.87 -25.21
CA PRO A 458 -11.92 -4.89 -25.28
C PRO A 458 -12.44 -3.46 -25.38
N GLU A 459 -13.54 -3.25 -26.11
CA GLU A 459 -14.22 -1.95 -26.18
C GLU A 459 -14.84 -1.59 -24.84
N ALA A 460 -15.38 -2.55 -24.10
CA ALA A 460 -15.87 -2.31 -22.74
C ALA A 460 -14.75 -1.94 -21.75
N LEU A 461 -13.51 -2.41 -21.99
CA LEU A 461 -12.34 -2.14 -21.16
C LEU A 461 -11.72 -0.77 -21.45
N LEU A 462 -11.54 -0.44 -22.73
CA LEU A 462 -10.90 0.80 -23.19
C LEU A 462 -11.92 1.96 -23.28
N GLY A 463 -13.17 1.62 -23.60
CA GLY A 463 -14.26 2.53 -23.96
C GLY A 463 -13.96 3.36 -25.22
N HIS A 464 -15.03 3.88 -25.85
CA HIS A 464 -14.91 4.93 -26.85
C HIS A 464 -14.66 6.27 -26.13
N GLY A 465 -13.44 6.50 -25.68
CA GLY A 465 -13.04 7.69 -24.91
C GLY A 465 -11.61 8.06 -25.24
N SER A 466 -11.49 8.92 -26.24
CA SER A 466 -10.29 9.51 -26.81
C SER A 466 -9.26 9.98 -25.78
N ASP A 467 -7.99 9.90 -26.18
CA ASP A 467 -6.93 10.75 -25.64
C ASP A 467 -7.44 12.16 -25.31
N GLY A 468 -7.16 12.62 -24.09
CA GLY A 468 -7.48 13.98 -23.65
C GLY A 468 -8.78 14.14 -22.85
N ASP A 469 -9.54 13.08 -22.59
CA ASP A 469 -10.64 13.15 -21.61
C ASP A 469 -10.08 13.26 -20.18
N SER A 470 -10.33 14.41 -19.55
CA SER A 470 -9.94 14.68 -18.17
C SER A 470 -10.84 13.89 -17.21
N VAL A 471 -10.29 12.87 -16.56
CA VAL A 471 -10.97 12.10 -15.54
C VAL A 471 -10.77 12.76 -14.18
N GLY A 472 -11.87 13.22 -13.56
CA GLY A 472 -11.82 13.72 -12.18
C GLY A 472 -11.44 12.60 -11.22
N VAL A 473 -10.61 12.90 -10.22
CA VAL A 473 -10.19 11.96 -9.17
C VAL A 473 -10.76 12.44 -7.84
N ARG A 474 -11.49 11.58 -7.14
CA ARG A 474 -12.03 11.84 -5.79
C ARG A 474 -11.18 11.15 -4.74
N TYR A 475 -11.06 11.80 -3.59
CA TYR A 475 -10.27 11.30 -2.49
C TYR A 475 -10.94 10.11 -1.80
N THR A 476 -10.17 9.08 -1.47
CA THR A 476 -10.64 7.92 -0.69
C THR A 476 -9.88 7.84 0.63
N PHE A 477 -10.54 8.24 1.72
CA PHE A 477 -9.92 8.30 3.06
C PHE A 477 -9.31 6.97 3.52
N ARG A 478 -9.93 5.83 3.19
CA ARG A 478 -9.47 4.52 3.61
C ARG A 478 -8.10 4.16 3.01
N ILE A 479 -7.89 4.48 1.72
CA ILE A 479 -6.61 4.29 1.05
C ILE A 479 -5.54 5.22 1.61
N TYR A 480 -5.90 6.48 1.83
CA TYR A 480 -5.00 7.42 2.47
C TYR A 480 -4.59 6.97 3.87
N ALA A 481 -5.56 6.54 4.70
CA ALA A 481 -5.29 6.06 6.05
C ALA A 481 -4.41 4.82 6.04
N PHE A 482 -4.63 3.90 5.10
CA PHE A 482 -3.77 2.73 4.91
C PHE A 482 -2.32 3.13 4.63
N ARG A 483 -2.11 3.98 3.62
CA ARG A 483 -0.80 4.48 3.22
C ARG A 483 -0.11 5.29 4.32
N ALA A 484 -0.86 6.10 5.05
CA ALA A 484 -0.35 6.90 6.15
C ALA A 484 0.15 6.02 7.32
N VAL A 485 -0.52 4.91 7.60
CA VAL A 485 -0.10 3.98 8.66
C VAL A 485 1.20 3.26 8.29
N THR A 486 1.33 2.78 7.05
CA THR A 486 2.55 2.11 6.59
C THR A 486 3.75 3.05 6.60
N MET A 487 3.61 4.25 6.03
CA MET A 487 4.66 5.29 6.07
C MET A 487 5.00 5.75 7.49
N ALA A 488 4.03 5.73 8.43
CA ALA A 488 4.30 6.07 9.81
C ALA A 488 5.15 4.99 10.50
N ILE A 489 4.83 3.71 10.30
CA ILE A 489 5.64 2.59 10.82
C ILE A 489 7.09 2.73 10.36
N ASP A 490 7.27 2.99 9.07
CA ASP A 490 8.57 3.18 8.46
C ASP A 490 9.32 4.41 9.04
N SER A 491 8.64 5.55 9.13
CA SER A 491 9.22 6.80 9.69
C SER A 491 9.70 6.67 11.13
N PHE A 492 9.05 5.82 11.93
CA PHE A 492 9.43 5.66 13.33
C PHE A 492 10.46 4.56 13.56
N ASP A 493 10.76 3.70 12.58
CA ASP A 493 11.81 2.69 12.71
C ASP A 493 13.21 3.29 12.76
N ALA A 494 13.45 4.39 12.06
CA ALA A 494 14.69 5.15 12.21
C ALA A 494 14.92 5.72 13.62
N LEU A 495 13.87 5.85 14.45
CA LEU A 495 13.94 6.26 15.86
C LEU A 495 14.00 5.05 16.82
N ILE A 496 13.97 3.83 16.28
CA ILE A 496 14.05 2.55 17.00
C ILE A 496 15.51 2.07 17.10
N LEU A 497 16.37 2.42 16.14
CA LEU A 497 17.84 2.28 16.16
C LEU A 497 18.50 3.41 16.96
#